data_AF-A0A4Y7U2W5-F1
#
_entry.id   AF-A0A4Y7U2W5-F1
#
_cell.length_a   1.000
_cell.length_b   1.000
_cell.length_c   1.000
_cell.angle_alpha   90.00
_cell.angle_beta   90.00
_cell.angle_gamma   90.00
#
_symmetry.space_group_name_H-M   'P 1'
#
loop_
_entity.id
_entity.type
_entity.pdbx_description
1 polymer ?
#
loop_
_entity_poly.entity_id
_entity_poly.type
_entity_poly.pdbx_seq_one_letter_code
_entity_poly.pdbx_strand_id
1 'polypeptide(L)'
;NRIIQHHPEYYSKILDKIGFCYFKLEDKDALSYYTKSLAIKSKLKNDSELGKTYYYLAEYYQKVNPALSLKYANLSYEKYTITNCIDNRLRTLALLIKNSPD
;
A
#
# COMPACT_ATOMS: atom_id res chain seq x y z
N ASN A 1 -18.72 -8.77 10.15
CA ASN A 1 -18.27 -8.79 11.57
C ASN A 1 -18.17 -7.35 12.06
N ARG A 2 -19.19 -6.84 12.78
CA ARG A 2 -19.35 -5.40 13.11
C ARG A 2 -18.37 -4.88 14.16
N ILE A 3 -17.78 -5.76 14.98
CA ILE A 3 -16.86 -5.39 16.07
C ILE A 3 -15.57 -4.75 15.53
N ILE A 4 -15.04 -5.26 14.42
CA ILE A 4 -13.79 -4.77 13.80
C ILE A 4 -13.99 -3.37 13.20
N GLN A 5 -15.21 -3.02 12.74
CA GLN A 5 -15.50 -1.71 12.16
C GLN A 5 -15.44 -0.58 13.21
N HIS A 6 -15.61 -0.90 14.49
CA HIS A 6 -15.44 0.06 15.59
C HIS A 6 -13.96 0.38 15.89
N HIS A 7 -13.03 -0.39 15.32
CA HIS A 7 -11.59 -0.12 15.38
C HIS A 7 -11.02 0.07 13.96
N PRO A 8 -11.17 1.28 13.39
CA PRO A 8 -10.80 1.54 11.99
C PRO A 8 -9.33 1.24 11.68
N GLU A 9 -8.41 1.35 12.65
CA GLU A 9 -7.03 0.90 12.47
C GLU A 9 -6.95 -0.59 12.14
N TYR A 10 -7.50 -1.47 12.99
CA TYR A 10 -7.45 -2.91 12.77
C TYR A 10 -8.19 -3.32 11.50
N TYR A 11 -9.34 -2.69 11.24
CA TYR A 11 -10.10 -2.95 10.03
C TYR A 11 -9.28 -2.66 8.77
N SER A 12 -8.60 -1.50 8.71
CA SER A 12 -7.76 -1.15 7.56
C SER A 12 -6.60 -2.12 7.35
N LYS A 13 -5.96 -2.60 8.43
CA LYS A 13 -4.89 -3.61 8.32
C LYS A 13 -5.40 -4.95 7.80
N ILE A 14 -6.61 -5.35 8.18
CA ILE A 14 -7.25 -6.57 7.66
C ILE A 14 -7.57 -6.41 6.17
N LEU A 15 -8.07 -5.24 5.75
CA LEU A 15 -8.30 -4.95 4.33
C LEU A 15 -7.00 -5.07 3.52
N ASP A 16 -5.86 -4.57 4.01
CA ASP A 16 -4.57 -4.81 3.35
C ASP A 16 -4.24 -6.29 3.21
N LYS A 17 -4.49 -7.09 4.25
CA LYS A 17 -4.19 -8.53 4.22
C LYS A 17 -5.08 -9.26 3.21
N ILE A 18 -6.36 -8.92 3.16
CA ILE A 18 -7.29 -9.48 2.17
C ILE A 18 -6.86 -9.05 0.76
N GLY A 19 -6.55 -7.77 0.56
CA GLY A 19 -6.04 -7.26 -0.71
C GLY A 19 -4.77 -7.98 -1.16
N PHE A 20 -3.85 -8.25 -0.22
CA PHE A 20 -2.64 -9.03 -0.49
C PHE A 20 -2.96 -10.45 -0.92
N CYS A 21 -3.87 -11.14 -0.24
CA CYS A 21 -4.29 -12.49 -0.65
C CYS A 21 -4.86 -12.50 -2.08
N TYR A 22 -5.79 -11.60 -2.39
CA TYR A 22 -6.35 -11.49 -3.75
C TYR A 22 -5.27 -11.13 -4.78
N PHE A 23 -4.33 -10.23 -4.46
CA PHE A 23 -3.23 -9.88 -5.35
C PHE A 23 -2.33 -11.09 -5.66
N LYS A 24 -2.04 -11.91 -4.64
CA LYS A 24 -1.25 -13.15 -4.82
C LYS A 24 -2.00 -14.22 -5.62
N LEU A 25 -3.32 -14.15 -5.69
CA LEU A 25 -4.17 -14.97 -6.55
C LEU A 25 -4.40 -14.35 -7.94
N GLU A 26 -3.72 -13.24 -8.26
CA GLU A 26 -3.89 -12.47 -9.50
C GLU A 26 -5.33 -11.98 -9.73
N ASP A 27 -6.08 -11.82 -8.66
CA ASP A 27 -7.46 -11.34 -8.68
C ASP A 27 -7.50 -9.81 -8.56
N LYS A 28 -8.24 -9.17 -9.48
CA LYS A 28 -8.43 -7.71 -9.54
C LYS A 28 -9.14 -7.14 -8.32
N ASP A 29 -9.87 -7.95 -7.56
CA ASP A 29 -10.57 -7.51 -6.35
C ASP A 29 -9.61 -6.97 -5.29
N ALA A 30 -8.32 -7.34 -5.36
CA ALA A 30 -7.25 -6.78 -4.53
C ALA A 30 -7.28 -5.25 -4.45
N LEU A 31 -7.50 -4.59 -5.60
CA LEU A 31 -7.53 -3.13 -5.68
C LEU A 31 -8.63 -2.54 -4.80
N SER A 32 -9.83 -3.15 -4.79
CA SER A 32 -10.96 -2.69 -3.98
C SER A 32 -10.62 -2.67 -2.49
N TYR A 33 -9.92 -3.71 -2.02
CA TYR A 33 -9.50 -3.81 -0.62
C TYR A 33 -8.40 -2.79 -0.27
N TYR A 34 -7.40 -2.61 -1.12
CA TYR A 34 -6.37 -1.58 -0.91
C TYR A 34 -6.95 -0.17 -0.92
N THR A 35 -7.87 0.15 -1.83
CA THR A 35 -8.52 1.47 -1.87
C THR A 35 -9.35 1.74 -0.62
N LYS A 36 -10.09 0.74 -0.11
CA LYS A 36 -10.84 0.86 1.15
C LYS A 36 -9.91 1.07 2.34
N SER A 37 -8.82 0.30 2.42
CA SER A 37 -7.79 0.46 3.45
C SER A 37 -7.19 1.86 3.43
N LEU A 38 -6.80 2.33 2.23
CA LEU A 38 -6.23 3.66 2.02
C LEU A 38 -7.18 4.77 2.48
N ALA A 39 -8.46 4.69 2.13
CA ALA A 39 -9.45 5.69 2.54
C ALA A 39 -9.59 5.80 4.07
N ILE A 40 -9.52 4.68 4.80
CA ILE A 40 -9.57 4.67 6.26
C ILE A 40 -8.28 5.24 6.84
N LYS A 41 -7.11 4.75 6.38
CA LYS A 41 -5.80 5.17 6.89
C LYS A 41 -5.50 6.64 6.63
N SER A 42 -6.00 7.19 5.51
CA SER A 42 -5.90 8.62 5.21
C SER A 42 -6.68 9.47 6.22
N LYS A 43 -7.86 9.02 6.67
CA LYS A 43 -8.63 9.72 7.72
C LYS A 43 -7.94 9.64 9.08
N LEU A 44 -7.29 8.50 9.36
CA LEU A 44 -6.54 8.29 10.60
C LEU A 44 -5.18 9.01 10.62
N LYS A 45 -4.70 9.49 9.47
CA LYS A 45 -3.39 10.16 9.31
C LYS A 45 -2.20 9.32 9.84
N ASN A 46 -2.28 8.00 9.71
CA ASN A 46 -1.22 7.09 10.13
C ASN A 46 -0.22 6.90 8.98
N ASP A 47 0.86 7.67 8.98
CA ASP A 47 1.84 7.70 7.88
C ASP A 47 2.50 6.33 7.64
N SER A 48 2.84 5.57 8.67
CA SER A 48 3.47 4.25 8.52
C SER A 48 2.52 3.26 7.82
N GLU A 49 1.26 3.25 8.24
CA GLU A 49 0.23 2.40 7.63
C GLU A 49 -0.17 2.85 6.22
N LEU A 50 -0.12 4.15 5.94
CA LEU A 50 -0.26 4.70 4.59
C LEU A 50 0.87 4.22 3.70
N GLY A 51 2.13 4.30 4.15
CA GLY A 51 3.30 3.82 3.42
C GLY A 51 3.14 2.36 2.98
N LYS A 52 2.64 1.51 3.88
CA LYS A 52 2.36 0.10 3.57
C LYS A 52 1.30 -0.11 2.49
N THR A 53 0.22 0.65 2.56
CA THR A 53 -0.87 0.54 1.57
C THR A 53 -0.41 1.03 0.20
N TYR A 54 0.37 2.12 0.17
CA TYR A 54 1.00 2.60 -1.05
C TYR A 54 2.00 1.59 -1.64
N TYR A 55 2.80 0.91 -0.81
CA TYR A 55 3.68 -0.15 -1.27
C TYR A 55 2.91 -1.26 -2.00
N TYR A 56 1.80 -1.74 -1.42
CA TYR A 56 0.98 -2.77 -2.07
C TYR A 56 0.31 -2.29 -3.35
N LEU A 57 -0.14 -1.03 -3.40
CA LEU A 57 -0.67 -0.44 -4.64
C LEU A 57 0.42 -0.32 -5.72
N ALA A 58 1.64 0.05 -5.34
CA ALA A 58 2.76 0.07 -6.25
C ALA A 58 3.02 -1.33 -6.82
N GLU A 59 3.05 -2.35 -5.95
CA GLU A 59 3.22 -3.74 -6.40
C GLU A 59 2.12 -4.19 -7.37
N TYR A 60 0.86 -3.87 -7.06
CA TYR A 60 -0.31 -4.18 -7.88
C TYR A 60 -0.21 -3.56 -9.27
N TYR A 61 0.20 -2.29 -9.36
CA TYR A 61 0.25 -1.57 -10.63
C TYR A 61 1.50 -1.85 -11.46
N GLN A 62 2.53 -2.55 -10.96
CA GLN A 62 3.78 -2.81 -11.70
C GLN A 62 3.54 -3.29 -13.16
N LYS A 63 2.67 -4.29 -13.35
CA LYS A 63 2.38 -4.86 -14.68
C LYS A 63 1.24 -4.17 -15.42
N VAL A 64 0.35 -3.50 -14.68
CA VAL A 64 -0.92 -2.97 -15.21
C VAL A 64 -0.79 -1.51 -15.63
N ASN A 65 -0.05 -0.71 -14.86
CA ASN A 65 0.16 0.72 -15.11
C ASN A 65 1.46 1.18 -14.42
N PRO A 66 2.60 1.13 -15.13
CA PRO A 66 3.91 1.50 -14.58
C PRO A 66 3.97 2.93 -14.01
N ALA A 67 3.25 3.88 -14.60
CA ALA A 67 3.20 5.26 -14.09
C ALA A 67 2.51 5.33 -12.72
N LEU A 68 1.40 4.61 -12.52
CA LEU A 68 0.76 4.50 -11.22
C LEU A 68 1.61 3.73 -10.22
N SER A 69 2.30 2.67 -10.66
CA SER A 69 3.27 1.93 -9.83
C SER A 69 4.32 2.89 -9.26
N LEU A 70 4.96 3.67 -10.14
CA LEU A 70 5.98 4.65 -9.75
C LEU A 70 5.42 5.72 -8.81
N LYS A 71 4.22 6.24 -9.07
CA LYS A 71 3.54 7.20 -8.19
C LYS A 71 3.37 6.65 -6.78
N TYR A 72 2.82 5.44 -6.65
CA TYR A 72 2.58 4.84 -5.34
C TYR A 72 3.87 4.43 -4.64
N ALA A 73 4.88 3.99 -5.38
CA ALA A 73 6.20 3.70 -4.82
C ALA A 73 6.83 4.97 -4.22
N ASN A 74 6.72 6.13 -4.91
CA ASN A 74 7.21 7.40 -4.37
C ASN A 74 6.48 7.81 -3.08
N LEU A 75 5.14 7.70 -3.07
CA LEU A 75 4.34 7.98 -1.87
C LEU A 75 4.72 7.05 -0.70
N SER A 76 4.93 5.76 -0.97
CA SER A 76 5.40 4.80 0.03
C SER A 76 6.76 5.19 0.60
N TYR A 77 7.70 5.57 -0.28
CA TYR A 77 9.06 5.95 0.10
C TYR A 77 9.07 7.21 0.97
N GLU A 78 8.27 8.22 0.60
CA GLU A 78 8.11 9.45 1.38
C GLU A 78 7.60 9.14 2.80
N LYS A 79 6.54 8.33 2.91
CA LYS A 79 5.97 7.96 4.21
C LYS A 79 6.96 7.22 5.09
N TYR A 80 7.65 6.22 4.54
CA TYR A 80 8.65 5.49 5.31
C TYR A 80 9.90 6.31 5.63
N THR A 81 10.18 7.37 4.87
CA THR A 81 11.23 8.35 5.19
C THR A 81 10.83 9.19 6.39
N ILE A 82 9.62 9.73 6.40
CA ILE A 82 9.10 10.54 7.51
C ILE A 82 9.02 9.73 8.81
N THR A 83 8.57 8.47 8.74
CA THR A 83 8.45 7.61 9.92
C THR A 83 9.75 6.91 10.31
N ASN A 84 10.87 7.22 9.65
CA ASN A 84 12.18 6.57 9.84
C ASN A 84 12.13 5.02 9.80
N CYS A 85 11.29 4.44 8.94
CA CYS A 85 11.16 2.99 8.80
C CYS A 85 12.16 2.48 7.76
N ILE A 86 13.41 2.28 8.20
CA ILE A 86 14.56 2.02 7.33
C ILE A 86 14.32 0.82 6.38
N ASP A 87 13.88 -0.33 6.91
CA ASP A 87 13.69 -1.53 6.11
C ASP A 87 12.65 -1.34 5.00
N ASN A 88 11.53 -0.71 5.33
CA ASN A 88 10.47 -0.49 4.34
C ASN A 88 10.83 0.61 3.34
N ARG A 89 11.61 1.61 3.77
CA ARG A 89 12.19 2.61 2.87
C ARG A 89 13.12 1.95 1.85
N LEU A 90 14.00 1.04 2.28
CA LEU A 90 14.90 0.30 1.39
C LEU A 90 14.12 -0.62 0.43
N ARG A 91 13.09 -1.33 0.90
CA ARG A 91 12.22 -2.14 0.04
C ARG A 91 11.51 -1.31 -1.02
N THR A 92 11.02 -0.14 -0.65
CA THR A 92 10.35 0.75 -1.59
C THR A 92 11.34 1.36 -2.58
N LEU A 93 12.56 1.68 -2.15
CA LEU A 93 13.62 2.15 -3.03
C LEU A 93 13.99 1.11 -4.09
N ALA A 94 14.09 -0.17 -3.71
CA ALA A 94 14.31 -1.25 -4.66
C ALA A 94 13.16 -1.32 -5.71
N LEU A 95 11.91 -1.10 -5.28
CA LEU A 95 10.77 -1.03 -6.18
C LEU A 95 10.83 0.18 -7.12
N LEU A 96 11.30 1.34 -6.64
CA LEU A 96 11.50 2.53 -7.48
C LEU A 96 12.55 2.25 -8.56
N ILE A 97 13.73 1.77 -8.19
CA ILE A 97 14.82 1.44 -9.14
C ILE A 97 14.34 0.46 -10.20
N LYS A 98 13.58 -0.57 -9.80
CA LYS A 98 13.04 -1.57 -10.73
C LYS A 98 12.05 -0.98 -11.74
N ASN A 99 11.33 0.08 -11.39
CA ASN A 99 10.31 0.72 -12.23
C ASN A 99 10.78 2.05 -12.84
N SER A 100 12.06 2.41 -12.69
CA SER A 100 12.62 3.58 -13.36
C SER A 100 12.62 3.35 -14.87
N PRO A 101 12.21 4.33 -15.68
CA PRO A 101 12.45 4.29 -17.11
C PRO A 101 13.96 4.30 -17.38
N ASP A 102 14.38 3.57 -18.42
CA ASP A 102 15.75 3.61 -18.95
C ASP A 102 16.11 5.01 -19.48
#